data_AF-A0A5K1AGF4-F1
#
_entry.id   AF-A0A5K1AGF4-F1
#
_cell.length_a   1.000
_cell.length_b   1.000
_cell.length_c   1.000
_cell.angle_alpha   90.00
_cell.angle_beta   90.00
_cell.angle_gamma   90.00
#
_symmetry.space_group_name_H-M   'P 1'
#
loop_
_entity.id
_entity.type
_entity.pdbx_description
1 polymer ?
#
loop_
_entity_poly.entity_id
_entity_poly.type
_entity_poly.pdbx_seq_one_letter_code
_entity_poly.pdbx_strand_id
1 'polypeptide(L)' 'DPGLGKSQLLQAAAAVVPRGIYVCGNATTNAGLTVAVVKDPATSDYAFEA' A
#
# COMPACT_ATOMS: atom_id res chain seq x y z
N ASP A 1 6.34 2.82 24.96
CA ASP A 1 6.11 4.27 24.82
C ASP A 1 5.40 4.68 23.54
N PRO A 2 4.18 5.22 23.68
CA PRO A 2 3.60 6.16 22.72
C PRO A 2 4.50 7.39 22.55
N GLY A 3 4.51 8.00 21.36
CA GLY A 3 5.20 9.28 21.12
C GLY A 3 6.69 9.21 20.77
N LEU A 4 7.31 8.03 20.69
CA LEU A 4 8.72 7.86 20.29
C LEU A 4 9.01 8.08 18.78
N GLY A 5 8.07 8.60 18.00
CA GLY A 5 8.30 8.91 16.58
C GLY A 5 8.56 7.70 15.66
N LYS A 6 8.18 6.48 16.07
CA LYS A 6 8.40 5.25 15.26
C LYS A 6 7.81 5.33 13.86
N SER A 7 6.59 5.88 13.72
CA SER A 7 5.96 6.10 12.41
C SER A 7 6.70 7.15 11.58
N GLN A 8 7.24 8.19 12.23
CA GLN A 8 8.05 9.22 11.58
C GLN A 8 9.33 8.63 10.98
N LEU A 9 9.97 7.68 11.68
CA LEU A 9 11.14 6.97 11.17
C LEU A 9 10.81 6.22 9.87
N LEU A 10 9.73 5.44 9.86
CA LEU A 10 9.32 4.68 8.68
C LEU A 10 8.92 5.58 7.50
N GLN A 11 8.20 6.67 7.77
CA GLN A 11 7.85 7.67 6.75
C GLN A 11 9.10 8.36 6.18
N ALA A 12 10.05 8.74 7.04
CA ALA A 12 11.31 9.33 6.59
C ALA A 12 12.13 8.35 5.75
N ALA A 13 12.22 7.08 6.17
CA ALA A 13 12.89 6.04 5.39
C ALA A 13 12.24 5.83 4.02
N ALA A 14 10.90 5.78 3.95
CA ALA A 14 10.16 5.66 2.70
C ALA A 14 10.35 6.87 1.78
N ALA A 15 10.49 8.09 2.32
CA ALA A 15 10.74 9.31 1.56
C ALA A 15 12.15 9.37 0.94
N VAL A 16 13.14 8.70 1.55
CA VAL A 16 14.53 8.70 1.06
C VAL A 16 14.73 7.68 -0.06
N VAL A 17 14.01 6.55 -0.03
CA VAL A 17 14.15 5.50 -1.04
C VAL A 17 13.34 5.85 -2.31
N PRO A 18 13.91 5.73 -3.52
CA PRO A 18 13.27 6.21 -4.76
C PRO A 18 11.99 5.45 -5.18
N ARG A 19 11.71 4.29 -4.58
CA ARG A 19 10.55 3.43 -4.91
C ARG A 19 9.88 2.82 -3.67
N GLY A 20 10.14 3.37 -2.48
CA GLY A 20 9.52 2.84 -1.27
C GLY A 20 8.10 3.36 -1.12
N ILE A 21 7.20 2.48 -0.67
CA ILE A 21 5.83 2.84 -0.35
C ILE A 21 5.63 2.53 1.13
N TYR A 22 5.27 3.56 1.91
CA TYR A 22 4.84 3.39 3.29
C TYR A 22 3.35 3.08 3.32
N VAL A 23 2.99 2.02 4.02
CA VAL A 23 1.61 1.51 4.09
C VAL A 23 1.27 1.18 5.54
N CYS A 24 0.08 1.60 5.98
CA CYS A 24 -0.40 1.32 7.33
C CYS A 24 -1.34 0.11 7.30
N GLY A 25 -1.11 -0.90 8.15
CA GLY A 25 -1.84 -2.17 8.12
C GLY A 25 -3.36 -2.04 8.25
N ASN A 26 -3.84 -1.06 9.03
CA ASN A 26 -5.29 -0.81 9.17
C ASN A 26 -5.95 -0.25 7.90
N ALA A 27 -5.18 0.35 6.99
CA ALA A 27 -5.68 0.93 5.76
C ALA A 27 -5.62 -0.06 4.57
N THR A 28 -5.21 -1.32 4.81
CA THR A 28 -4.89 -2.26 3.75
C THR A 28 -5.50 -3.64 3.92
N THR A 29 -5.58 -4.37 2.80
CA THR A 29 -6.06 -5.74 2.73
C THR A 29 -4.96 -6.66 2.21
N ASN A 30 -5.04 -7.96 2.52
CA ASN A 30 -4.05 -8.93 2.04
C ASN A 30 -3.96 -8.97 0.50
N ALA A 31 -5.09 -8.82 -0.21
CA ALA A 31 -5.10 -8.75 -1.66
C ALA A 31 -4.48 -7.45 -2.17
N GLY A 32 -4.77 -6.30 -1.54
CA GLY A 32 -4.20 -5.00 -1.91
C GLY A 32 -2.70 -4.85 -1.63
N LEU A 33 -2.09 -5.72 -0.82
CA LEU A 33 -0.62 -5.80 -0.66
C LEU A 33 0.06 -6.73 -1.67
N THR A 34 -0.72 -7.56 -2.37
CA THR A 34 -0.21 -8.55 -3.31
C THR A 34 -0.73 -8.26 -4.71
N VAL A 35 -1.88 -8.83 -5.06
CA VAL A 35 -2.59 -8.59 -6.32
C VAL A 35 -4.10 -8.66 -6.03
N ALA A 36 -4.86 -7.70 -6.53
CA ALA A 36 -6.32 -7.70 -6.51
C ALA A 36 -6.87 -8.00 -7.91
N VAL A 37 -8.04 -8.66 -7.97
CA VAL A 37 -8.77 -8.85 -9.23
C VAL A 37 -9.90 -7.84 -9.26
N VAL A 38 -9.95 -7.04 -10.33
CA VAL A 38 -10.93 -5.97 -10.52
C VAL A 38 -11.72 -6.25 -11.78
N LYS A 39 -13.03 -6.06 -11.74
CA LYS A 39 -13.87 -6.11 -12.93
C LYS A 39 -13.86 -4.74 -13.61
N ASP A 40 -13.39 -4.69 -14.85
CA ASP A 40 -13.37 -3.46 -15.62
C ASP A 40 -14.79 -3.10 -16.08
N PRO A 41 -15.35 -1.94 -15.68
CA PRO A 41 -16.68 -1.52 -16.10
C PRO A 41 -16.78 -1.20 -17.59
N ALA A 42 -15.67 -0.90 -18.28
CA ALA A 42 -15.67 -0.57 -19.71
C ALA A 42 -15.72 -1.81 -20.60
N THR A 43 -15.03 -2.88 -20.22
CA THR A 43 -14.90 -4.11 -21.02
C THR A 43 -15.71 -5.28 -20.46
N SER A 44 -16.21 -5.18 -19.23
CA SER A 44 -16.88 -6.25 -18.47
C SER A 44 -16.02 -7.49 -18.20
N ASP A 45 -14.71 -7.40 -18.43
CA ASP A 45 -13.72 -8.46 -18.17
C ASP A 45 -13.01 -8.27 -16.83
N TYR A 46 -12.26 -9.28 -16.39
CA TYR A 46 -11.46 -9.25 -15.16
C TYR A 46 -10.00 -8.87 -15.45
N ALA A 47 -9.48 -7.92 -14.69
CA ALA A 47 -8.09 -7.46 -14.76
C ALA A 47 -7.40 -7.62 -13.40
N PHE A 48 -6.06 -7.70 -13.43
CA PHE A 48 -5.22 -7.73 -12.23
C PHE A 48 -4.76 -6.30 -11.88
N GLU A 49 -4.88 -5.93 -10.61
CA GLU A 49 -4.35 -4.71 -10.02
C GLU A 49 -3.22 -5.07 -9.05
N ALA A 50 -2.08 -4.39 -9.17
CA ALA A 50 -0.88 -4.59 -8.37
C ALA A 50 -0.40 -3.27 -7.77
#